data_AF-A0A6L9QM25-F1
#
_entry.id   AF-A0A6L9QM25-F1
#
_cell.length_a   1.000
_cell.length_b   1.000
_cell.length_c   1.000
_cell.angle_alpha   90.00
_cell.angle_beta   90.00
_cell.angle_gamma   90.00
#
_symmetry.space_group_name_H-M   'P 1'
#
loop_
_entity.id
_entity.type
_entity.pdbx_description
1 polymer ?
#
loop_
_entity_poly.entity_id
_entity_poly.type
_entity_poly.pdbx_seq_one_letter_code
_entity_poly.pdbx_strand_id
1 'polypeptide(L)'
;MGTTGFDYAITRTLDAPVGKVWDAWTDADQYAKWASAEDVVLDVRPGGAWSSVMVIPGGARVPLTGSYTEVVPNERLVMGMDVPGAGEPVLMTLALAADGDRTEITLSQTFDSAEERDQAEQGSTMLLDGLTAFLAAA
;
A
#
# COMPACT_ATOMS: atom_id res chain seq x y z
N MET A 1 19.86 -17.36 9.22
CA MET A 1 20.59 -16.97 8.00
C MET A 1 19.75 -15.89 7.36
N GLY A 2 20.21 -14.64 7.43
CA GLY A 2 19.42 -13.48 7.04
C GLY A 2 19.12 -13.53 5.56
N THR A 3 17.84 -13.50 5.23
CA THR A 3 17.32 -13.35 3.87
C THR A 3 18.02 -12.14 3.26
N THR A 4 18.90 -12.35 2.28
CA THR A 4 19.48 -11.26 1.50
C THR A 4 18.44 -10.83 0.47
N GLY A 5 17.33 -10.28 0.96
CA GLY A 5 16.37 -9.56 0.15
C GLY A 5 16.73 -8.07 0.21
N PHE A 6 16.56 -7.36 -0.89
CA PHE A 6 16.63 -5.91 -0.91
C PHE A 6 15.31 -5.37 -0.34
N ASP A 7 15.32 -5.03 0.94
CA ASP A 7 14.19 -4.34 1.56
C ASP A 7 14.30 -2.82 1.44
N TYR A 8 13.15 -2.17 1.46
CA TYR A 8 13.06 -0.74 1.71
C TYR A 8 11.97 -0.49 2.75
N ALA A 9 12.13 0.59 3.50
CA ALA A 9 11.12 1.09 4.41
C ALA A 9 11.02 2.62 4.25
N ILE A 10 9.81 3.11 4.01
CA ILE A 10 9.51 4.54 3.91
C ILE A 10 8.55 4.88 5.04
N THR A 11 8.95 5.85 5.85
CA THR A 11 8.12 6.39 6.92
C THR A 11 7.69 7.81 6.57
N ARG A 12 6.40 8.09 6.80
CA ARG A 12 5.78 9.40 6.60
C ARG A 12 4.87 9.71 7.79
N THR A 13 4.79 10.98 8.16
CA THR A 13 3.83 11.47 9.14
C THR A 13 2.67 12.10 8.39
N LEU A 14 1.44 11.65 8.69
CA LEU A 14 0.20 12.14 8.12
C LEU A 14 -0.54 12.96 9.18
N ASP A 15 -1.03 14.14 8.80
CA ASP A 15 -1.87 15.01 9.63
C ASP A 15 -3.33 14.52 9.67
N ALA A 16 -3.53 13.25 9.99
CA ALA A 16 -4.84 12.63 10.14
C ALA A 16 -4.83 11.57 11.24
N PRO A 17 -5.97 11.32 11.92
CA PRO A 17 -6.09 10.26 12.90
C PRO A 17 -6.02 8.89 12.22
N VAL A 18 -5.50 7.89 12.94
CA VAL A 18 -5.20 6.56 12.38
C VAL A 18 -6.43 5.88 11.75
N GLY A 19 -7.62 6.15 12.28
CA GLY A 19 -8.88 5.67 11.70
C GLY A 19 -9.11 6.16 10.27
N LYS A 20 -8.87 7.46 10.00
CA LYS A 20 -8.99 8.02 8.64
C LYS A 20 -7.96 7.41 7.70
N VAL A 21 -6.72 7.23 8.19
CA VAL A 21 -5.66 6.60 7.39
C VAL A 21 -6.03 5.16 7.07
N TRP A 22 -6.48 4.40 8.07
CA TRP A 22 -6.94 3.04 7.90
C TRP A 22 -8.09 2.95 6.88
N ASP A 23 -9.14 3.76 7.06
CA ASP A 23 -10.27 3.83 6.15
C ASP A 23 -9.82 4.16 4.71
N ALA A 24 -8.86 5.06 4.51
CA ALA A 24 -8.34 5.37 3.17
C ALA A 24 -7.70 4.15 2.48
N TRP A 25 -7.15 3.20 3.24
CA TRP A 25 -6.55 1.97 2.73
C TRP A 25 -7.53 0.80 2.63
N THR A 26 -8.59 0.78 3.44
CA THR A 26 -9.51 -0.35 3.54
C THR A 26 -10.85 -0.12 2.86
N ASP A 27 -11.20 1.13 2.59
CA ASP A 27 -12.40 1.52 1.86
C ASP A 27 -12.09 1.67 0.38
N ALA A 28 -12.78 0.89 -0.46
CA ALA A 28 -12.54 0.85 -1.90
C ALA A 28 -12.84 2.19 -2.58
N ASP A 29 -13.88 2.90 -2.14
CA ASP A 29 -14.26 4.22 -2.69
C ASP A 29 -13.21 5.30 -2.36
N GLN A 30 -12.60 5.24 -1.18
CA GLN A 30 -11.50 6.13 -0.83
C GLN A 30 -10.22 5.75 -1.57
N TYR A 31 -9.85 4.47 -1.55
CA TYR A 31 -8.67 3.97 -2.25
C TYR A 31 -8.68 4.35 -3.74
N ALA A 32 -9.81 4.15 -4.42
CA ALA A 32 -9.98 4.54 -5.81
C ALA A 32 -9.70 6.03 -6.08
N LYS A 33 -10.09 6.91 -5.15
CA LYS A 33 -9.93 8.37 -5.30
C LYS A 33 -8.49 8.82 -5.20
N TRP A 34 -7.76 8.38 -4.17
CA TRP A 34 -6.40 8.88 -3.93
C TRP A 34 -5.33 8.07 -4.66
N ALA A 35 -5.55 6.77 -4.87
CA ALA A 35 -4.62 5.90 -5.59
C ALA A 35 -4.82 5.92 -7.12
N SER A 36 -5.77 6.73 -7.63
CA SER A 36 -6.11 6.81 -9.06
C SER A 36 -6.38 5.42 -9.67
N ALA A 37 -7.22 4.64 -8.99
CA ALA A 37 -7.56 3.27 -9.38
C ALA A 37 -9.05 3.13 -9.70
N GLU A 38 -9.36 2.29 -10.70
CA GLU A 38 -10.71 1.87 -11.08
C GLU A 38 -10.93 0.41 -10.67
N ASP A 39 -12.20 -0.05 -10.67
CA ASP A 39 -12.57 -1.44 -10.37
C ASP A 39 -11.93 -2.01 -9.08
N VAL A 40 -11.93 -1.20 -8.02
CA VAL A 40 -11.30 -1.54 -6.74
C VAL A 40 -12.21 -2.47 -5.93
N VAL A 41 -11.71 -3.65 -5.57
CA VAL A 41 -12.34 -4.63 -4.70
C VAL A 41 -11.37 -4.96 -3.58
N LEU A 42 -11.74 -4.69 -2.34
CA LEU A 42 -10.92 -4.93 -1.16
C LEU A 42 -11.67 -5.85 -0.19
N ASP A 43 -11.24 -7.11 -0.06
CA ASP A 43 -11.73 -8.01 0.98
C ASP A 43 -10.78 -7.96 2.19
N VAL A 44 -10.90 -6.91 3.00
CA VAL A 44 -9.95 -6.55 4.08
C VAL A 44 -10.07 -7.47 5.28
N ARG A 45 -9.65 -8.72 5.10
CA ARG A 45 -9.55 -9.75 6.13
C ARG A 45 -8.36 -10.66 5.83
N PRO A 46 -7.77 -11.32 6.85
CA PRO A 46 -6.70 -12.28 6.61
C PRO A 46 -7.17 -13.38 5.63
N GLY A 47 -6.42 -13.59 4.56
CA GLY A 47 -6.75 -14.49 3.44
C GLY A 47 -7.78 -13.94 2.45
N GLY A 48 -8.26 -12.71 2.61
CA GLY A 48 -9.13 -12.04 1.64
C GLY A 48 -8.36 -11.61 0.40
N ALA A 49 -9.03 -11.61 -0.75
CA ALA A 49 -8.44 -11.17 -2.02
C ALA A 49 -8.70 -9.68 -2.25
N TRP A 50 -7.77 -9.00 -2.91
CA TRP A 50 -7.96 -7.65 -3.39
C TRP A 50 -7.62 -7.54 -4.87
N SER A 51 -8.31 -6.64 -5.56
CA SER A 51 -8.03 -6.31 -6.95
C SER A 51 -8.25 -4.83 -7.18
N SER A 52 -7.39 -4.20 -7.96
CA SER A 52 -7.55 -2.81 -8.37
C SER A 52 -6.96 -2.61 -9.76
N VAL A 53 -7.54 -1.73 -10.55
CA VAL A 53 -7.00 -1.34 -11.86
C VAL A 53 -6.39 0.05 -11.72
N MET A 54 -5.09 0.11 -11.50
CA MET A 54 -4.38 1.37 -11.40
C MET A 54 -4.33 2.06 -12.77
N VAL A 55 -4.70 3.35 -12.81
CA VAL A 55 -4.66 4.16 -14.02
C VAL A 55 -3.47 5.11 -13.95
N ILE A 56 -2.43 4.80 -14.73
CA ILE A 56 -1.22 5.63 -14.74
C ILE A 56 -1.38 6.86 -15.65
N PRO A 57 -0.63 7.95 -15.38
CA PRO A 57 -0.59 9.13 -16.25
C PRO A 57 -0.24 8.73 -17.69
N GLY A 58 -1.19 8.91 -18.60
CA GLY A 58 -1.12 8.39 -19.97
C GLY A 58 -2.26 7.44 -20.34
N GLY A 59 -3.11 7.06 -19.37
CA GLY A 59 -4.32 6.27 -19.59
C GLY A 59 -4.09 4.76 -19.68
N ALA A 60 -2.87 4.30 -19.41
CA ALA A 60 -2.60 2.88 -19.31
C ALA A 60 -3.20 2.32 -18.01
N ARG A 61 -3.82 1.14 -18.14
CA ARG A 61 -4.51 0.43 -17.08
C ARG A 61 -3.66 -0.75 -16.65
N VAL A 62 -3.26 -0.76 -15.38
CA VAL A 62 -2.46 -1.81 -14.79
C VAL A 62 -3.35 -2.58 -13.81
N PRO A 63 -3.86 -3.76 -14.21
CA PRO A 63 -4.61 -4.60 -13.28
C PRO A 63 -3.64 -5.16 -12.23
N LEU A 64 -3.91 -4.86 -10.98
CA LEU A 64 -3.23 -5.37 -9.81
C LEU A 64 -4.19 -6.29 -9.06
N THR A 65 -3.68 -7.43 -8.62
CA THR A 65 -4.41 -8.38 -7.81
C THR A 65 -3.52 -8.88 -6.70
N GLY A 66 -4.13 -9.35 -5.63
CA GLY A 66 -3.38 -9.84 -4.49
C GLY A 66 -4.26 -10.43 -3.40
N SER A 67 -3.64 -10.71 -2.27
CA SER A 67 -4.34 -11.19 -1.07
C SER A 67 -3.78 -10.57 0.20
N TYR A 68 -4.62 -10.42 1.21
CA TYR A 68 -4.20 -9.92 2.53
C TYR A 68 -3.64 -11.06 3.37
N THR A 69 -2.40 -10.91 3.81
CA THR A 69 -1.73 -11.89 4.68
C THR A 69 -2.05 -11.64 6.15
N GLU A 70 -2.03 -10.37 6.57
CA GLU A 70 -2.27 -9.95 7.94
C GLU A 70 -3.07 -8.66 7.95
N VAL A 71 -4.09 -8.58 8.81
CA VAL A 71 -4.96 -7.41 8.93
C VAL A 71 -5.19 -7.14 10.40
N VAL A 72 -4.59 -6.07 10.91
CA VAL A 72 -4.74 -5.56 12.28
C VAL A 72 -5.28 -4.13 12.18
N PRO A 73 -6.58 -3.94 12.44
CA PRO A 73 -7.24 -2.64 12.31
C PRO A 73 -6.48 -1.51 13.02
N ASN A 74 -6.21 -0.42 12.29
CA ASN A 74 -5.52 0.78 12.78
C ASN A 74 -4.08 0.58 13.27
N GLU A 75 -3.46 -0.57 13.00
CA GLU A 75 -2.09 -0.85 13.47
C GLU A 75 -1.21 -1.42 12.36
N ARG A 76 -1.71 -2.41 11.60
CA ARG A 76 -0.90 -3.12 10.61
C ARG A 76 -1.73 -3.76 9.51
N LEU A 77 -1.26 -3.66 8.28
CA LEU A 77 -1.86 -4.31 7.12
C LEU A 77 -0.75 -4.92 6.26
N VAL A 78 -0.79 -6.22 6.02
CA VAL A 78 0.14 -6.91 5.13
C VAL A 78 -0.65 -7.44 3.95
N MET A 79 -0.30 -7.01 2.74
CA MET A 79 -0.89 -7.48 1.51
C MET A 79 0.18 -8.02 0.57
N GLY A 80 -0.06 -9.22 0.03
CA GLY A 80 0.69 -9.76 -1.09
C GLY A 80 0.15 -9.20 -2.40
N MET A 81 1.06 -8.84 -3.31
CA MET A 81 0.77 -8.45 -4.69
C MET A 81 1.15 -9.61 -5.62
N ASP A 82 0.18 -10.11 -6.37
CA ASP A 82 0.39 -11.11 -7.41
C ASP A 82 0.94 -10.42 -8.66
N VAL A 83 2.26 -10.44 -8.82
CA VAL A 83 2.92 -9.89 -10.00
C VAL A 83 3.02 -10.97 -11.08
N PRO A 84 2.40 -10.78 -12.26
CA PRO A 84 2.44 -11.79 -13.31
C PRO A 84 3.87 -12.00 -13.81
N GLY A 85 4.39 -13.22 -13.61
CA GLY A 85 5.75 -13.59 -13.98
C GLY A 85 6.75 -13.63 -12.82
N ALA A 86 6.39 -13.09 -11.64
CA ALA A 86 7.12 -13.34 -10.41
C ALA A 86 6.74 -14.71 -9.84
N GLY A 87 7.72 -15.46 -9.34
CA GLY A 87 7.48 -16.77 -8.74
C GLY A 87 6.83 -16.71 -7.34
N GLU A 88 7.06 -15.60 -6.63
CA GLU A 88 6.53 -15.36 -5.28
C GLU A 88 5.80 -14.00 -5.24
N PRO A 89 4.70 -13.89 -4.47
CA PRO A 89 3.97 -12.65 -4.32
C PRO A 89 4.81 -11.64 -3.53
N VAL A 90 4.83 -10.39 -3.99
CA VAL A 90 5.55 -9.31 -3.30
C VAL A 90 4.74 -8.89 -2.08
N LEU A 91 5.29 -9.08 -0.88
CA LEU A 91 4.63 -8.69 0.36
C LEU A 91 4.88 -7.21 0.67
N MET A 92 3.80 -6.43 0.67
CA MET A 92 3.78 -5.06 1.16
C MET A 92 3.23 -5.01 2.58
N THR A 93 4.05 -4.51 3.49
CA THR A 93 3.68 -4.26 4.88
C THR A 93 3.44 -2.77 5.09
N LEU A 94 2.25 -2.45 5.58
CA LEU A 94 1.85 -1.14 6.04
C LEU A 94 1.76 -1.21 7.58
N ALA A 95 2.53 -0.39 8.28
CA ALA A 95 2.42 -0.20 9.71
C ALA A 95 1.91 1.21 9.99
N LEU A 96 0.94 1.32 10.87
CA LEU A 96 0.36 2.58 11.32
C LEU A 96 0.63 2.73 12.81
N ALA A 97 1.24 3.85 13.19
CA ALA A 97 1.41 4.25 14.58
C ALA A 97 0.64 5.54 14.83
N ALA A 98 -0.37 5.47 15.71
CA ALA A 98 -1.11 6.65 16.12
C ALA A 98 -0.24 7.54 17.01
N ASP A 99 -0.15 8.83 16.65
CA ASP A 99 0.55 9.86 17.42
C ASP A 99 -0.40 11.05 17.66
N GLY A 100 -1.30 10.89 18.63
CA GLY A 100 -2.34 11.87 18.94
C GLY A 100 -3.31 12.08 17.77
N ASP A 101 -3.31 13.28 17.20
CA ASP A 101 -4.12 13.64 16.03
C ASP A 101 -3.43 13.32 14.69
N ARG A 102 -2.20 12.81 14.74
CA ARG A 102 -1.40 12.42 13.58
C ARG A 102 -1.21 10.92 13.53
N THR A 103 -0.78 10.43 12.38
CA THR A 103 -0.46 9.01 12.16
C THR A 103 0.87 8.90 11.46
N GLU A 104 1.78 8.13 12.02
CA GLU A 104 2.98 7.70 11.33
C GLU A 104 2.67 6.43 10.54
N ILE A 105 2.81 6.52 9.22
CA ILE A 105 2.66 5.40 8.29
C ILE A 105 4.05 4.95 7.87
N THR A 106 4.30 3.65 7.97
CA THR A 106 5.53 3.01 7.48
C THR A 106 5.16 1.95 6.46
N LEU A 107 5.61 2.13 5.22
CA LEU A 107 5.51 1.14 4.15
C LEU A 107 6.84 0.42 4.01
N SER A 108 6.81 -0.90 4.00
CA SER A 108 7.97 -1.72 3.71
C SER A 108 7.64 -2.86 2.77
N GLN A 109 8.61 -3.18 1.91
CA GLN A 109 8.56 -4.30 0.98
C GLN A 109 9.94 -4.94 0.88
N THR A 110 9.97 -6.21 0.46
CA THR A 110 11.19 -6.96 0.22
C THR A 110 11.19 -7.48 -1.21
N PHE A 111 12.31 -7.29 -1.91
CA PHE A 111 12.52 -7.73 -3.28
C PHE A 111 13.77 -8.60 -3.39
N ASP A 112 13.84 -9.40 -4.46
CA ASP A 112 15.02 -10.19 -4.79
C ASP A 112 16.10 -9.37 -5.51
N SER A 113 15.74 -8.21 -6.08
CA SER A 113 16.65 -7.32 -6.81
C SER A 113 16.64 -5.89 -6.28
N ALA A 114 17.83 -5.26 -6.29
CA ALA A 114 17.99 -3.84 -5.96
C ALA A 114 17.18 -2.94 -6.92
N GLU A 115 17.12 -3.30 -8.20
CA GLU A 115 16.44 -2.49 -9.22
C GLU A 115 14.92 -2.45 -9.02
N GLU A 116 14.32 -3.57 -8.61
CA GLU A 116 12.90 -3.65 -8.25
C GLU A 116 12.64 -2.88 -6.96
N ARG A 117 13.54 -3.00 -5.97
CA ARG A 117 13.49 -2.24 -4.73
C ARG A 117 13.51 -0.73 -4.98
N ASP A 118 14.39 -0.22 -5.84
CA ASP A 118 14.48 1.22 -6.14
C ASP A 118 13.25 1.73 -6.91
N GLN A 119 12.70 0.93 -7.82
CA GLN A 119 11.45 1.27 -8.52
C GLN A 119 10.25 1.28 -7.56
N ALA A 120 10.17 0.29 -6.68
CA ALA A 120 9.10 0.18 -5.70
C ALA A 120 9.20 1.27 -4.61
N GLU A 121 10.41 1.63 -4.16
CA GLU A 121 10.61 2.75 -3.22
C GLU A 121 10.08 4.07 -3.82
N GLN A 122 10.37 4.32 -5.10
CA GLN A 122 9.86 5.49 -5.81
C GLN A 122 8.33 5.44 -5.96
N GLY A 123 7.78 4.29 -6.35
CA GLY A 123 6.33 4.09 -6.46
C GLY A 123 5.60 4.33 -5.13
N SER A 124 6.12 3.77 -4.04
CA SER A 124 5.57 3.94 -2.69
C SER A 124 5.70 5.37 -2.18
N THR A 125 6.76 6.08 -2.55
CA THR A 125 6.88 7.52 -2.25
C THR A 125 5.75 8.30 -2.92
N MET A 126 5.50 8.10 -4.21
CA MET A 126 4.41 8.77 -4.93
C MET A 126 3.04 8.42 -4.36
N LEU A 127 2.86 7.15 -4.00
CA LEU A 127 1.62 6.64 -3.42
C LEU A 127 1.34 7.30 -2.05
N LEU A 128 2.35 7.42 -1.19
CA LEU A 128 2.24 8.15 0.08
C LEU A 128 1.99 9.65 -0.10
N ASP A 129 2.60 10.28 -1.11
CA ASP A 129 2.34 11.68 -1.44
C ASP A 129 0.86 11.89 -1.83
N GLY A 130 0.30 11.02 -2.66
CA GLY A 130 -1.12 11.04 -3.03
C GLY A 130 -2.06 10.86 -1.82
N LEU A 131 -1.75 9.90 -0.94
CA LEU A 131 -2.48 9.70 0.30
C LEU A 131 -2.41 10.92 1.22
N THR A 132 -1.22 11.50 1.37
CA THR A 132 -1.00 12.70 2.21
C THR A 132 -1.84 13.88 1.70
N ALA A 133 -1.84 14.11 0.38
CA ALA A 133 -2.63 15.16 -0.25
C ALA A 133 -4.13 14.93 -0.08
N PHE A 134 -4.60 13.68 -0.22
CA PHE A 134 -6.00 13.33 -0.01
C PHE A 134 -6.45 13.57 1.43
N LEU A 135 -5.66 13.13 2.41
CA LEU A 135 -5.97 13.30 3.83
C LEU A 135 -5.92 14.78 4.26
N ALA A 136 -5.03 15.59 3.66
CA ALA A 136 -5.00 17.03 3.88
C ALA A 136 -6.24 17.76 3.31
N ALA A 137 -6.93 17.15 2.34
CA ALA A 137 -8.12 17.70 1.69
C ALA A 137 -9.45 17.17 2.26
N ALA A 138 -9.44 16.16 3.14
CA ALA A 138 -10.61 15.41 3.63
C ALA A 138 -10.90 15.62 5.13
#